data_AF-A0A1M7DX74-F1
#
_entry.id   AF-A0A1M7DX74-F1
#
_cell.length_a   1.000
_cell.length_b   1.000
_cell.length_c   1.000
_cell.angle_alpha   90.00
_cell.angle_beta   90.00
_cell.angle_gamma   90.00
#
_symmetry.space_group_name_H-M   'P 1'
#
loop_
_entity.id
_entity.type
_entity.pdbx_description
1 polymer ?
#
loop_
_entity_poly.entity_id
_entity_poly.type
_entity_poly.pdbx_seq_one_letter_code
_entity_poly.pdbx_strand_id
1 'polypeptide(L)'
;MKNFLDTIILDNPIRDYLILIGVLLFVTFIKRYLSKIVAALLFKLVKRWSPLIEQKSFVELLLKPLEFFFLLVTFMFTIDRFKFPSVLNVNVYGKATLQHVTDTLLELALTMSIIWIVLRLIDFIALVLEKKADQTPDMTDNQFVIFFRDFFKAIIFIMGAIAFIRILFGVALVEKIIAGLGIGAAALALAAKESIENLIGSFIIFFDKPFRVGDSVKVDSYQGAVEKIGLRSTRIRTLEKTFVTVPNKKMVDSILDNLSLRTQQRVNMKLELSGDTPPERIMAILKDIRAILSNNEKVLQGYTVNLHDFNKDTVLIQVIFNTYIIDGQQYAALREEVNLAIMQALDKQGIKLPGSSTNVVLHNAS
;
A
#
# COMPACT_ATOMS: atom_id res chain seq x y z
N MET A 1 41.81 -52.89 38.92
CA MET A 1 40.75 -53.24 37.94
C MET A 1 40.57 -52.03 37.03
N LYS A 2 40.77 -52.16 35.71
CA LYS A 2 40.40 -51.07 34.79
C LYS A 2 38.90 -50.84 34.94
N ASN A 3 38.47 -49.62 35.25
CA ASN A 3 37.05 -49.29 35.35
C ASN A 3 36.40 -49.64 34.00
N PHE A 4 35.36 -50.49 34.03
CA PHE A 4 34.62 -50.91 32.84
C PHE A 4 34.21 -49.70 31.97
N LEU A 5 33.89 -48.58 32.61
CA LEU A 5 33.49 -47.31 31.98
C LEU A 5 34.58 -46.63 31.14
N ASP A 6 35.87 -46.89 31.40
CA ASP A 6 37.00 -46.32 30.68
C ASP A 6 37.54 -47.26 29.59
N THR A 7 36.85 -48.39 29.34
CA THR A 7 37.17 -49.28 28.22
C THR A 7 36.86 -48.55 26.92
N ILE A 8 37.83 -48.50 26.00
CA ILE A 8 37.70 -47.82 24.71
C ILE A 8 37.11 -48.78 23.69
N ILE A 9 36.02 -48.38 23.04
CA ILE A 9 35.40 -49.05 21.90
C ILE A 9 35.26 -48.01 20.80
N LEU A 10 35.74 -48.30 19.58
CA LEU A 10 35.67 -47.37 18.44
C LEU A 10 36.18 -45.96 18.79
N ASP A 11 37.37 -45.90 19.42
CA ASP A 11 38.07 -44.67 19.83
C ASP A 11 37.38 -43.81 20.90
N ASN A 12 36.27 -44.29 21.49
CA ASN A 12 35.54 -43.60 22.54
C ASN A 12 35.34 -44.50 23.78
N PRO A 13 35.39 -43.96 25.01
CA PRO A 13 35.11 -44.74 26.21
C PRO A 13 33.63 -45.14 26.29
N ILE A 14 33.33 -46.30 26.90
CA ILE A 14 31.95 -46.79 27.12
C ILE A 14 31.07 -45.74 27.83
N ARG A 15 31.65 -44.94 28.74
CA ARG A 15 30.96 -43.81 29.39
C ARG A 15 30.27 -42.88 28.39
N ASP A 16 30.91 -42.56 27.27
CA ASP A 16 30.37 -41.58 26.33
C ASP A 16 29.14 -42.15 25.62
N TYR A 17 29.17 -43.43 25.21
CA TYR A 17 27.99 -44.13 24.67
C TYR A 17 26.82 -44.18 25.66
N LEU A 18 27.09 -44.40 26.94
CA LEU A 18 26.07 -44.35 27.99
C LEU A 18 25.49 -42.93 28.15
N ILE A 19 26.33 -41.89 28.04
CA ILE A 19 25.88 -40.49 28.03
C ILE A 19 25.00 -40.21 26.80
N LEU A 20 25.38 -40.68 25.61
CA LEU A 20 24.58 -40.51 24.39
C LEU A 20 23.20 -41.14 24.51
N ILE A 21 23.15 -42.41 24.92
CA ILE A 21 21.88 -43.12 25.12
C ILE A 21 21.06 -42.42 26.21
N GLY A 22 21.68 -42.02 27.31
CA GLY A 22 21.03 -41.30 28.40
C GLY A 22 20.42 -39.97 27.95
N VAL A 23 21.17 -39.16 27.21
CA VAL A 23 20.73 -37.85 26.68
C VAL A 23 19.62 -38.03 25.64
N LEU A 24 19.72 -39.01 24.73
CA LEU A 24 18.67 -39.29 23.74
C LEU A 24 17.39 -39.81 24.39
N LEU A 25 17.48 -40.71 25.37
CA LEU A 25 16.32 -41.17 26.14
C LEU A 25 15.67 -40.02 26.93
N PHE A 26 16.48 -39.18 27.57
CA PHE A 26 15.98 -37.99 28.27
C PHE A 26 15.27 -37.03 27.31
N VAL A 27 15.87 -36.74 26.15
CA VAL A 27 15.27 -35.83 25.18
C VAL A 27 14.04 -36.43 24.52
N THR A 28 14.02 -37.73 24.21
CA THR A 28 12.80 -38.37 23.69
C THR A 28 11.64 -38.31 24.68
N PHE A 29 11.91 -38.34 25.99
CA PHE A 29 10.91 -38.12 27.03
C PHE A 29 10.45 -36.66 27.12
N ILE A 30 11.38 -35.69 27.12
CA ILE A 30 11.05 -34.27 27.35
C ILE A 30 10.66 -33.49 26.08
N LYS A 31 11.02 -33.96 24.87
CA LYS A 31 10.83 -33.21 23.62
C LYS A 31 9.39 -32.81 23.40
N ARG A 32 8.42 -33.68 23.73
CA ARG A 32 6.99 -33.38 23.58
C ARG A 32 6.57 -32.22 24.48
N TYR A 33 7.11 -32.17 25.70
CA TYR A 33 6.85 -31.09 26.65
C TYR A 33 7.51 -29.78 26.17
N LEU A 34 8.78 -29.83 25.75
CA LEU A 34 9.51 -28.67 25.22
C LEU A 34 8.83 -28.09 23.96
N SER A 35 8.46 -28.95 23.01
CA SER A 35 7.73 -28.55 21.80
C SER A 35 6.40 -27.87 22.12
N LYS A 36 5.65 -28.36 23.12
CA LYS A 36 4.42 -27.72 23.57
C LYS A 36 4.67 -26.33 24.16
N ILE A 37 5.72 -26.16 24.96
CA ILE A 37 6.08 -24.85 25.52
C ILE A 37 6.42 -23.87 24.40
N VAL A 38 7.30 -24.27 23.48
CA VAL A 38 7.74 -23.40 22.38
C VAL A 38 6.56 -23.05 21.47
N ALA A 39 5.72 -24.02 21.11
CA ALA A 39 4.50 -23.73 20.37
C ALA A 39 3.53 -22.82 21.17
N ALA A 40 3.38 -22.99 22.48
CA ALA A 40 2.55 -22.09 23.27
C ALA A 40 3.11 -20.66 23.32
N LEU A 41 4.43 -20.49 23.40
CA LEU A 41 5.09 -19.18 23.37
C LEU A 41 4.91 -18.50 22.01
N LEU A 42 5.13 -19.23 20.91
CA LEU A 42 4.88 -18.74 19.56
C LEU A 42 3.40 -18.35 19.38
N PHE A 43 2.47 -19.15 19.93
CA PHE A 43 1.05 -18.81 19.90
C PHE A 43 0.77 -17.49 20.63
N LYS A 44 1.43 -17.24 21.77
CA LYS A 44 1.22 -16.02 22.56
C LYS A 44 1.54 -14.76 21.76
N LEU A 45 2.54 -14.79 20.88
CA LEU A 45 2.88 -13.69 19.98
C LEU A 45 1.75 -13.44 18.96
N VAL A 46 1.14 -14.51 18.44
CA VAL A 46 0.08 -14.41 17.42
C VAL A 46 -1.31 -14.22 18.04
N LYS A 47 -1.52 -14.58 19.32
CA LYS A 47 -2.79 -14.45 20.04
C LYS A 47 -3.34 -13.03 20.01
N ARG A 48 -2.46 -12.02 20.05
CA ARG A 48 -2.83 -10.60 19.93
C ARG A 48 -3.56 -10.29 18.61
N TRP A 49 -3.26 -11.04 17.56
CA TRP A 49 -3.79 -10.89 16.21
C TRP A 49 -4.89 -11.93 15.89
N SER A 50 -5.06 -12.94 16.74
CA SER A 50 -5.96 -14.08 16.51
C SER A 50 -6.65 -14.56 17.81
N PRO A 51 -7.64 -13.82 18.32
CA PRO A 51 -8.42 -14.25 19.48
C PRO A 51 -9.38 -15.41 19.17
N LEU A 52 -9.68 -15.64 17.89
CA LEU A 52 -10.71 -16.60 17.41
C LEU A 52 -10.19 -18.03 17.23
N ILE A 53 -8.87 -18.24 17.32
CA ILE A 53 -8.28 -19.57 17.12
C ILE A 53 -7.92 -20.19 18.45
N GLU A 54 -8.29 -21.47 18.58
CA GLU A 54 -7.89 -22.28 19.71
C GLU A 54 -6.39 -22.56 19.68
N GLN A 55 -5.73 -22.30 20.81
CA GLN A 55 -4.30 -22.61 21.00
C GLN A 55 -3.97 -24.07 20.67
N LYS A 56 -4.92 -24.98 20.92
CA LYS A 56 -4.73 -26.43 20.71
C LYS A 56 -4.40 -26.75 19.26
N SER A 57 -5.14 -26.19 18.30
CA SER A 57 -4.91 -26.39 16.87
C SER A 57 -3.51 -25.93 16.46
N PHE A 58 -3.05 -24.78 16.96
CA PHE A 58 -1.69 -24.28 16.66
C PHE A 58 -0.59 -25.20 17.18
N VAL A 59 -0.73 -25.63 18.44
CA VAL A 59 0.25 -26.49 19.08
C VAL A 59 0.35 -27.82 18.33
N GLU A 60 -0.77 -28.39 17.88
CA GLU A 60 -0.80 -29.64 17.12
C GLU A 60 -0.07 -29.53 15.77
N LEU A 61 -0.20 -28.41 15.05
CA LEU A 61 0.50 -28.18 13.78
C LEU A 61 2.03 -28.13 13.94
N LEU A 62 2.54 -27.52 15.01
CA LEU A 62 3.98 -27.34 15.24
C LEU A 62 4.63 -28.45 16.06
N LEU A 63 3.85 -29.28 16.75
CA LEU A 63 4.37 -30.28 17.69
C LEU A 63 5.37 -31.23 17.02
N LYS A 64 4.98 -31.81 15.87
CA LYS A 64 5.80 -32.81 15.17
C LYS A 64 7.09 -32.24 14.58
N PRO A 65 7.07 -31.12 13.84
CA PRO A 65 8.30 -30.47 13.38
C PRO A 65 9.27 -30.10 14.52
N LEU A 66 8.74 -29.54 15.61
CA LEU A 66 9.56 -29.16 16.78
C LEU A 66 10.13 -30.38 17.50
N GLU A 67 9.35 -31.46 17.68
CA GLU A 67 9.85 -32.71 18.28
C GLU A 67 11.02 -33.30 17.48
N PHE A 68 10.92 -33.26 16.15
CA PHE A 68 11.99 -33.71 15.27
C PHE A 68 13.21 -32.79 15.35
N PHE A 69 13.00 -31.47 15.30
CA PHE A 69 14.06 -30.47 15.45
C PHE A 69 14.84 -30.64 16.76
N PHE A 70 14.16 -30.74 17.91
CA PHE A 70 14.83 -30.91 19.20
C PHE A 70 15.59 -32.22 19.31
N LEU A 71 15.03 -33.31 18.77
CA LEU A 71 15.72 -34.60 18.72
C LEU A 71 17.00 -34.48 17.88
N LEU A 72 16.90 -33.86 16.70
CA LEU A 72 18.01 -33.73 15.76
C LEU A 72 19.11 -32.82 16.31
N VAL A 73 18.75 -31.66 16.85
CA VAL A 73 19.70 -30.73 17.48
C VAL A 73 20.40 -31.37 18.67
N THR A 74 19.67 -32.09 19.51
CA THR A 74 20.27 -32.84 20.62
C THR A 74 21.24 -33.90 20.12
N PHE A 75 20.83 -34.66 19.10
CA PHE A 75 21.67 -35.68 18.50
C PHE A 75 22.97 -35.09 17.95
N MET A 76 22.90 -33.96 17.22
CA MET A 76 24.06 -33.25 16.70
C MET A 76 24.99 -32.79 17.83
N PHE A 77 24.47 -32.09 18.85
CA PHE A 77 25.29 -31.64 19.99
C PHE A 77 25.91 -32.79 20.79
N THR A 78 25.24 -33.94 20.83
CA THR A 78 25.75 -35.10 21.57
C THR A 78 26.82 -35.82 20.77
N ILE A 79 26.66 -35.95 19.45
CA ILE A 79 27.67 -36.54 18.56
C ILE A 79 28.94 -35.69 18.48
N ASP A 80 28.84 -34.37 18.53
CA ASP A 80 30.02 -33.47 18.49
C ASP A 80 30.99 -33.71 19.67
N ARG A 81 30.51 -34.34 20.77
CA ARG A 81 31.37 -34.75 21.89
C ARG A 81 32.14 -36.05 21.65
N PHE A 82 31.78 -36.81 20.61
CA PHE A 82 32.44 -38.07 20.27
C PHE A 82 33.55 -37.85 19.26
N LYS A 83 34.64 -38.61 19.40
CA LYS A 83 35.64 -38.72 18.34
C LYS A 83 35.09 -39.62 17.25
N PHE A 84 35.11 -39.16 16.00
CA PHE A 84 34.73 -40.00 14.88
C PHE A 84 35.64 -41.25 14.83
N PRO A 85 35.09 -42.49 14.81
CA PRO A 85 35.92 -43.69 14.88
C PRO A 85 36.89 -43.78 13.69
N SER A 86 38.17 -43.93 13.98
CA SER A 86 39.24 -44.04 12.98
C SER A 86 39.04 -45.24 12.04
N VAL A 87 38.45 -46.31 12.55
CA VAL A 87 38.06 -47.52 11.79
C VAL A 87 37.00 -47.24 10.73
N LEU A 88 36.18 -46.20 10.94
CA LEU A 88 35.14 -45.75 10.00
C LEU A 88 35.62 -44.58 9.14
N ASN A 89 36.88 -44.16 9.26
CA ASN A 89 37.45 -43.07 8.47
C ASN A 89 37.81 -43.54 7.04
N VAL A 90 36.82 -44.10 6.35
CA VAL A 90 36.95 -44.60 4.98
C VAL A 90 36.61 -43.46 4.01
N ASN A 91 37.42 -43.37 2.94
CA ASN A 91 37.15 -42.45 1.85
C ASN A 91 36.01 -42.99 0.99
N VAL A 92 34.92 -42.24 0.93
CA VAL A 92 33.77 -42.47 0.07
C VAL A 92 34.09 -41.88 -1.31
N TYR A 93 34.11 -42.74 -2.33
CA TYR A 93 34.45 -42.39 -3.72
C TYR A 93 35.76 -41.59 -3.90
N GLY A 94 36.71 -41.74 -2.98
CA GLY A 94 38.02 -41.07 -3.04
C GLY A 94 37.98 -39.54 -2.92
N LYS A 95 36.82 -38.94 -2.60
CA LYS A 95 36.62 -37.48 -2.58
C LYS A 95 36.12 -36.94 -1.24
N ALA A 96 35.41 -37.76 -0.46
CA ALA A 96 34.83 -37.34 0.81
C ALA A 96 35.04 -38.41 1.88
N THR A 97 35.26 -37.99 3.11
CA THR A 97 35.31 -38.88 4.27
C THR A 97 33.89 -39.24 4.73
N LEU A 98 33.68 -40.44 5.26
CA LEU A 98 32.41 -40.83 5.89
C LEU A 98 31.91 -39.78 6.92
N GLN A 99 32.80 -39.20 7.71
CA GLN A 99 32.50 -38.08 8.62
C GLN A 99 31.89 -36.87 7.90
N HIS A 100 32.49 -36.44 6.78
CA HIS A 100 31.97 -35.31 6.01
C HIS A 100 30.57 -35.61 5.42
N VAL A 101 30.34 -36.86 5.01
CA VAL A 101 29.02 -37.32 4.56
C VAL A 101 28.01 -37.28 5.71
N THR A 102 28.38 -37.75 6.89
CA THR A 102 27.48 -37.69 8.07
C THR A 102 27.16 -36.26 8.49
N ASP A 103 28.15 -35.37 8.50
CA ASP A 103 27.97 -33.96 8.87
C ASP A 103 27.05 -33.26 7.87
N THR A 104 27.29 -33.46 6.57
CA THR A 104 26.45 -32.94 5.49
C THR A 104 25.01 -33.43 5.61
N LEU A 105 24.79 -34.73 5.86
CA LEU A 105 23.45 -35.29 6.03
C LEU A 105 22.71 -34.71 7.24
N LEU A 106 23.42 -34.47 8.35
CA LEU A 106 22.84 -33.85 9.54
C LEU A 106 22.48 -32.39 9.29
N GLU A 107 23.33 -31.63 8.60
CA GLU A 107 23.05 -30.24 8.23
C GLU A 107 21.84 -30.13 7.27
N LEU A 108 21.72 -31.06 6.32
CA LEU A 108 20.56 -31.17 5.44
C LEU A 108 19.28 -31.49 6.21
N ALA A 109 19.33 -32.46 7.13
CA ALA A 109 18.19 -32.84 7.93
C ALA A 109 17.76 -31.71 8.90
N LEU A 110 18.72 -30.97 9.46
CA LEU A 110 18.45 -29.75 10.24
C LEU A 110 17.76 -28.69 9.38
N THR A 111 18.30 -28.40 8.20
CA THR A 111 17.73 -27.42 7.27
C THR A 111 16.29 -27.80 6.88
N MET A 112 16.03 -29.08 6.59
CA MET A 112 14.67 -29.58 6.33
C MET A 112 13.73 -29.41 7.50
N SER A 113 14.21 -29.67 8.73
CA SER A 113 13.38 -29.50 9.93
C SER A 113 12.98 -28.03 10.14
N ILE A 114 13.88 -27.09 9.86
CA ILE A 114 13.60 -25.65 9.93
C ILE A 114 12.59 -25.25 8.85
N ILE A 115 12.80 -25.67 7.59
CA ILE A 115 11.85 -25.42 6.50
C ILE A 115 10.46 -25.94 6.87
N TRP A 116 10.38 -27.15 7.43
CA TRP A 116 9.12 -27.75 7.84
C TRP A 116 8.41 -26.92 8.93
N ILE A 117 9.14 -26.44 9.95
CA ILE A 117 8.59 -25.55 10.98
C ILE A 117 8.04 -24.26 10.32
N VAL A 118 8.80 -23.63 9.44
CA VAL A 118 8.39 -22.37 8.80
C VAL A 118 7.16 -22.57 7.91
N LEU A 119 7.09 -23.64 7.13
CA LEU A 119 5.92 -23.96 6.31
C LEU A 119 4.66 -24.16 7.17
N ARG A 120 4.78 -24.81 8.34
CA ARG A 120 3.66 -24.95 9.29
C ARG A 120 3.25 -23.63 9.93
N LEU A 121 4.19 -22.72 10.17
CA LEU A 121 3.87 -21.36 10.61
C LEU A 121 3.08 -20.59 9.53
N ILE A 122 3.46 -20.74 8.25
CA ILE A 122 2.73 -20.12 7.13
C ILE A 122 1.32 -20.69 7.02
N ASP A 123 1.15 -22.02 7.10
CA ASP A 123 -0.17 -22.68 7.11
C ASP A 123 -1.06 -22.14 8.24
N PHE A 124 -0.49 -21.94 9.41
CA PHE A 124 -1.21 -21.40 10.54
C PHE A 124 -1.63 -19.95 10.32
N ILE A 125 -0.72 -19.07 9.87
CA ILE A 125 -1.04 -17.68 9.58
C ILE A 125 -2.15 -17.60 8.52
N ALA A 126 -2.11 -18.45 7.50
CA ALA A 126 -3.16 -18.52 6.51
C ALA A 126 -4.51 -18.92 7.13
N LEU A 127 -4.57 -19.95 7.97
CA LEU A 127 -5.78 -20.36 8.68
C LEU A 127 -6.34 -19.23 9.57
N VAL A 128 -5.46 -18.45 10.20
CA VAL A 128 -5.84 -17.25 10.97
C VAL A 128 -6.53 -16.21 10.11
N LEU A 129 -5.93 -15.90 8.95
CA LEU A 129 -6.46 -14.88 8.07
C LEU A 129 -7.76 -15.33 7.40
N GLU A 130 -7.87 -16.60 7.01
CA GLU A 130 -9.07 -17.21 6.41
C GLU A 130 -10.26 -17.15 7.39
N LYS A 131 -10.06 -17.58 8.65
CA LYS A 131 -11.13 -17.52 9.66
C LYS A 131 -11.59 -16.08 9.97
N LYS A 132 -10.70 -15.10 9.82
CA LYS A 132 -11.04 -13.68 10.00
C LYS A 132 -11.76 -13.12 8.76
N ALA A 133 -11.35 -13.54 7.57
CA ALA A 133 -11.98 -13.16 6.31
C ALA A 133 -13.40 -13.73 6.18
N ASP A 134 -13.65 -14.95 6.67
CA ASP A 134 -14.99 -15.56 6.71
C ASP A 134 -16.01 -14.78 7.56
N GLN A 135 -15.56 -13.85 8.42
CA GLN A 135 -16.45 -12.95 9.17
C GLN A 135 -16.86 -11.70 8.38
N THR A 136 -16.23 -11.47 7.23
CA THR A 136 -16.52 -10.36 6.32
C THR A 136 -17.38 -10.89 5.16
N PRO A 137 -18.42 -10.17 4.71
CA PRO A 137 -19.25 -10.60 3.58
C PRO A 137 -18.52 -10.66 2.21
N ASP A 138 -17.27 -10.20 2.14
CA ASP A 138 -16.51 -10.02 0.90
C ASP A 138 -15.64 -11.26 0.63
N MET A 139 -16.01 -12.05 -0.39
CA MET A 139 -15.30 -13.29 -0.74
C MET A 139 -13.89 -13.04 -1.32
N THR A 140 -13.54 -11.79 -1.66
CA THR A 140 -12.20 -11.47 -2.18
C THR A 140 -11.10 -11.66 -1.13
N ASP A 141 -11.42 -11.53 0.16
CA ASP A 141 -10.46 -11.67 1.25
C ASP A 141 -9.85 -13.08 1.32
N ASN A 142 -10.63 -14.14 1.09
CA ASN A 142 -10.14 -15.52 1.11
C ASN A 142 -9.14 -15.82 -0.01
N GLN A 143 -9.35 -15.25 -1.19
CA GLN A 143 -8.42 -15.45 -2.32
C GLN A 143 -7.06 -14.79 -2.07
N PHE A 144 -7.05 -13.61 -1.42
CA PHE A 144 -5.80 -12.99 -1.00
C PHE A 144 -5.03 -13.86 -0.01
N VAL A 145 -5.71 -14.47 0.97
CA VAL A 145 -5.07 -15.34 1.96
C VAL A 145 -4.39 -16.54 1.29
N ILE A 146 -5.10 -17.21 0.38
CA ILE A 146 -4.55 -18.34 -0.38
C ILE A 146 -3.33 -17.90 -1.20
N PHE A 147 -3.44 -16.78 -1.91
CA PHE A 147 -2.33 -16.22 -2.70
C PHE A 147 -1.10 -15.96 -1.84
N PHE A 148 -1.24 -15.25 -0.71
CA PHE A 148 -0.10 -14.96 0.17
C PHE A 148 0.49 -16.22 0.79
N ARG A 149 -0.33 -17.19 1.20
CA ARG A 149 0.15 -18.49 1.71
C ARG A 149 1.06 -19.16 0.68
N ASP A 150 0.59 -19.29 -0.56
CA ASP A 150 1.31 -20.01 -1.59
C ASP A 150 2.54 -19.21 -2.07
N PHE A 151 2.46 -17.88 -2.10
CA PHE A 151 3.59 -16.98 -2.37
C PHE A 151 4.71 -17.13 -1.33
N PHE A 152 4.41 -17.06 -0.03
CA PHE A 152 5.41 -17.24 1.02
C PHE A 152 5.98 -18.66 1.03
N LYS A 153 5.17 -19.68 0.77
CA LYS A 153 5.68 -21.06 0.60
C LYS A 153 6.68 -21.15 -0.55
N ALA A 154 6.37 -20.56 -1.70
CA ALA A 154 7.29 -20.53 -2.84
C ALA A 154 8.62 -19.88 -2.48
N ILE A 155 8.61 -18.77 -1.75
CA ILE A 155 9.84 -18.12 -1.23
C ILE A 155 10.63 -19.08 -0.35
N ILE A 156 9.98 -19.74 0.61
CA ILE A 156 10.64 -20.69 1.52
C ILE A 156 11.21 -21.89 0.76
N PHE A 157 10.53 -22.39 -0.27
CA PHE A 157 11.07 -23.46 -1.13
C PHE A 157 12.30 -23.00 -1.91
N ILE A 158 12.29 -21.78 -2.46
CA ILE A 158 13.44 -21.20 -3.16
C ILE A 158 14.62 -21.01 -2.19
N MET A 159 14.39 -20.43 -1.02
CA MET A 159 15.42 -20.28 0.02
C MET A 159 15.95 -21.63 0.48
N GLY A 160 15.07 -22.62 0.64
CA GLY A 160 15.43 -23.99 0.96
C GLY A 160 16.34 -24.59 -0.11
N ALA A 161 15.95 -24.51 -1.38
CA ALA A 161 16.75 -25.00 -2.50
C ALA A 161 18.15 -24.35 -2.54
N ILE A 162 18.25 -23.04 -2.30
CA ILE A 162 19.54 -22.35 -2.20
C ILE A 162 20.36 -22.88 -1.01
N ALA A 163 19.74 -23.10 0.16
CA ALA A 163 20.42 -23.67 1.32
C ALA A 163 20.92 -25.10 1.05
N PHE A 164 20.11 -25.93 0.37
CA PHE A 164 20.52 -27.27 -0.07
C PHE A 164 21.73 -27.22 -1.01
N ILE A 165 21.70 -26.33 -2.01
CA ILE A 165 22.81 -26.16 -2.95
C ILE A 165 24.07 -25.71 -2.20
N ARG A 166 23.93 -24.79 -1.24
CA ARG A 166 25.05 -24.34 -0.39
C ARG A 166 25.70 -25.49 0.35
N ILE A 167 24.90 -26.36 0.95
CA ILE A 167 25.38 -27.49 1.77
C ILE A 167 26.05 -28.54 0.88
N LEU A 168 25.48 -28.85 -0.28
CA LEU A 168 25.97 -29.91 -1.17
C LEU A 168 27.15 -29.49 -2.06
N PHE A 169 27.17 -28.24 -2.53
CA PHE A 169 28.11 -27.76 -3.54
C PHE A 169 28.98 -26.59 -3.06
N GLY A 170 28.80 -26.17 -1.82
CA GLY A 170 29.55 -25.08 -1.20
C GLY A 170 29.04 -23.68 -1.59
N VAL A 171 29.65 -22.68 -0.95
CA VAL A 171 29.25 -21.27 -1.08
C VAL A 171 29.57 -20.70 -2.47
N ALA A 172 30.69 -21.13 -3.08
CA ALA A 172 31.13 -20.62 -4.37
C ALA A 172 30.12 -20.87 -5.52
N LEU A 173 29.40 -21.99 -5.50
CA LEU A 173 28.36 -22.24 -6.51
C LEU A 173 27.15 -21.33 -6.28
N VAL A 174 26.75 -21.12 -5.03
CA VAL A 174 25.65 -20.22 -4.68
C VAL A 174 25.96 -18.78 -5.09
N GLU A 175 27.18 -18.30 -4.84
CA GLU A 175 27.63 -16.98 -5.29
C GLU A 175 27.50 -16.81 -6.81
N LYS A 176 27.93 -17.82 -7.59
CA LYS A 176 27.79 -17.83 -9.05
C LYS A 176 26.33 -17.82 -9.50
N ILE A 177 25.48 -18.62 -8.86
CA ILE A 177 24.04 -18.67 -9.16
C ILE A 177 23.39 -17.32 -8.86
N ILE A 178 23.66 -16.74 -7.69
CA ILE A 178 23.13 -15.43 -7.30
C ILE A 178 23.60 -14.35 -8.27
N ALA A 179 24.89 -14.37 -8.64
CA ALA A 179 25.44 -13.45 -9.63
C ALA A 179 24.74 -13.59 -10.99
N GLY A 180 24.49 -14.82 -11.46
CA GLY A 180 23.78 -15.09 -12.71
C GLY A 180 22.28 -14.72 -12.65
N LEU A 181 21.62 -14.92 -11.52
CA LEU A 181 20.22 -14.57 -11.30
C LEU A 181 20.00 -13.06 -11.16
N GLY A 182 21.05 -12.26 -10.96
CA GLY A 182 20.96 -10.81 -10.78
C GLY A 182 20.20 -10.09 -11.90
N ILE A 183 20.40 -10.51 -13.16
CA ILE A 183 19.69 -9.93 -14.31
C ILE A 183 18.19 -10.27 -14.27
N GLY A 184 17.85 -11.51 -13.94
CA GLY A 184 16.45 -11.94 -13.80
C GLY A 184 15.75 -11.23 -12.64
N ALA A 185 16.45 -11.07 -11.51
CA ALA A 185 15.95 -10.32 -10.36
C ALA A 185 15.73 -8.83 -10.70
N ALA A 186 16.65 -8.21 -11.45
CA ALA A 186 16.51 -6.82 -11.90
C ALA A 186 15.30 -6.66 -12.85
N ALA A 187 15.09 -7.60 -13.78
CA ALA A 187 13.93 -7.59 -14.66
C ALA A 187 12.60 -7.72 -13.88
N LEU A 188 12.55 -8.63 -12.89
CA LEU A 188 11.39 -8.77 -12.00
C LEU A 188 11.15 -7.50 -11.18
N ALA A 189 12.20 -6.87 -10.65
CA ALA A 189 12.10 -5.61 -9.91
C ALA A 189 11.57 -4.47 -10.80
N LEU A 190 12.05 -4.39 -12.05
CA LEU A 190 11.57 -3.40 -13.01
C LEU A 190 10.09 -3.61 -13.35
N ALA A 191 9.66 -4.86 -13.52
CA ALA A 191 8.25 -5.21 -13.74
C ALA A 191 7.36 -4.91 -12.53
N ALA A 192 7.87 -5.13 -11.31
CA ALA A 192 7.15 -4.86 -10.07
C ALA A 192 7.12 -3.36 -9.67
N LYS A 193 7.98 -2.53 -10.29
CA LYS A 193 8.19 -1.12 -9.94
C LYS A 193 6.88 -0.34 -9.80
N GLU A 194 6.00 -0.42 -10.78
CA GLU A 194 4.74 0.36 -10.76
C GLU A 194 3.81 -0.06 -9.61
N SER A 195 3.76 -1.35 -9.27
CA SER A 195 2.96 -1.84 -8.15
C SER A 195 3.50 -1.31 -6.81
N ILE A 196 4.83 -1.27 -6.65
CA ILE A 196 5.49 -0.72 -5.45
C ILE A 196 5.26 0.79 -5.36
N GLU A 197 5.40 1.53 -6.45
CA GLU A 197 5.17 2.99 -6.44
C GLU A 197 3.74 3.35 -6.05
N ASN A 198 2.74 2.59 -6.50
CA ASN A 198 1.35 2.79 -6.08
C ASN A 198 1.13 2.47 -4.59
N LEU A 199 1.81 1.45 -4.05
CA LEU A 199 1.77 1.15 -2.63
C LEU A 199 2.38 2.29 -1.81
N ILE A 200 3.54 2.81 -2.22
CA ILE A 200 4.18 3.97 -1.60
C ILE A 200 3.25 5.19 -1.66
N GLY A 201 2.61 5.44 -2.81
CA GLY A 201 1.63 6.52 -2.96
C GLY A 201 0.47 6.40 -1.96
N SER A 202 0.00 5.17 -1.69
CA SER A 202 -1.04 4.92 -0.67
C SER A 202 -0.59 5.30 0.73
N PHE A 203 0.66 4.97 1.09
CA PHE A 203 1.22 5.36 2.38
C PHE A 203 1.35 6.87 2.50
N ILE A 204 1.83 7.56 1.46
CA ILE A 204 1.93 9.03 1.44
C ILE A 204 0.55 9.66 1.64
N ILE A 205 -0.47 9.22 0.91
CA ILE A 205 -1.85 9.70 1.07
C ILE A 205 -2.33 9.49 2.52
N PHE A 206 -2.01 8.35 3.13
CA PHE A 206 -2.45 8.04 4.50
C PHE A 206 -1.75 8.88 5.58
N PHE A 207 -0.44 9.13 5.43
CA PHE A 207 0.36 9.87 6.39
C PHE A 207 0.23 11.39 6.23
N ASP A 208 0.41 11.90 5.02
CA ASP A 208 0.41 13.34 4.74
C ASP A 208 -1.01 13.91 4.59
N LYS A 209 -1.97 13.04 4.24
CA LYS A 209 -3.40 13.37 4.09
C LYS A 209 -3.65 14.63 3.23
N PRO A 210 -3.10 14.71 2.00
CA PRO A 210 -3.40 15.82 1.07
C PRO A 210 -4.91 15.90 0.74
N PHE A 211 -5.62 14.78 0.87
CA PHE A 211 -7.07 14.67 0.79
C PHE A 211 -7.55 13.48 1.63
N ARG A 212 -8.85 13.42 1.89
CA ARG A 212 -9.52 12.35 2.65
C ARG A 212 -10.70 11.79 1.87
N VAL A 213 -11.19 10.63 2.28
CA VAL A 213 -12.47 10.11 1.79
C VAL A 213 -13.56 11.12 2.13
N GLY A 214 -14.36 11.50 1.13
CA GLY A 214 -15.36 12.56 1.19
C GLY A 214 -14.91 13.89 0.59
N ASP A 215 -13.60 14.14 0.46
CA ASP A 215 -13.12 15.40 -0.13
C ASP A 215 -13.44 15.47 -1.63
N SER A 216 -13.81 16.66 -2.10
CA SER A 216 -13.90 16.94 -3.52
C SER A 216 -12.53 17.37 -4.03
N VAL A 217 -11.98 16.61 -4.96
CA VAL A 217 -10.66 16.84 -5.53
C VAL A 217 -10.77 17.00 -7.04
N LYS A 218 -9.84 17.77 -7.60
CA LYS A 218 -9.58 17.84 -9.04
C LYS A 218 -8.15 17.39 -9.31
N VAL A 219 -8.02 16.38 -10.17
CA VAL A 219 -6.76 15.80 -10.60
C VAL A 219 -6.78 15.65 -12.12
N ASP A 220 -5.80 16.26 -12.79
CA ASP A 220 -5.80 16.44 -14.24
C ASP A 220 -7.13 17.03 -14.76
N SER A 221 -7.84 16.28 -15.62
CA SER A 221 -9.14 16.62 -16.20
C SER A 221 -10.34 16.10 -15.39
N TYR A 222 -10.10 15.32 -14.33
CA TYR A 222 -11.17 14.69 -13.56
C TYR A 222 -11.43 15.47 -12.28
N GLN A 223 -12.71 15.69 -11.98
CA GLN A 223 -13.17 16.33 -10.76
C GLN A 223 -14.28 15.49 -10.13
N GLY A 224 -14.22 15.32 -8.82
CA GLY A 224 -15.23 14.53 -8.11
C GLY A 224 -14.94 14.37 -6.63
N ALA A 225 -15.76 13.57 -5.95
CA ALA A 225 -15.57 13.25 -4.53
C ALA A 225 -14.78 11.94 -4.37
N VAL A 226 -13.82 11.92 -3.46
CA VAL A 226 -13.06 10.71 -3.14
C VAL A 226 -13.96 9.74 -2.37
N GLU A 227 -14.25 8.58 -2.96
CA GLU A 227 -15.16 7.60 -2.36
C GLU A 227 -14.41 6.47 -1.64
N LYS A 228 -13.26 6.06 -2.17
CA LYS A 228 -12.42 5.02 -1.55
C LYS A 228 -10.95 5.24 -1.88
N ILE A 229 -10.10 5.12 -0.88
CA ILE A 229 -8.64 5.03 -1.05
C ILE A 229 -8.27 3.55 -0.85
N GLY A 230 -7.88 2.88 -1.93
CA GLY A 230 -7.43 1.49 -1.91
C GLY A 230 -5.90 1.38 -1.82
N LEU A 231 -5.39 0.14 -1.90
CA LEU A 231 -3.95 -0.16 -1.81
C LEU A 231 -3.14 0.25 -3.06
N ARG A 232 -3.79 0.29 -4.24
CA ARG A 232 -3.15 0.67 -5.51
C ARG A 232 -3.75 1.93 -6.11
N SER A 233 -5.03 2.20 -5.85
CA SER A 233 -5.77 3.26 -6.52
C SER A 233 -6.80 3.91 -5.62
N THR A 234 -7.13 5.14 -5.97
CA THR A 234 -8.19 5.95 -5.37
C THR A 234 -9.37 6.00 -6.34
N ARG A 235 -10.58 5.80 -5.82
CA ARG A 235 -11.84 5.91 -6.58
C ARG A 235 -12.44 7.28 -6.34
N ILE A 236 -12.65 8.01 -7.43
CA ILE A 236 -13.26 9.34 -7.45
C ILE A 236 -14.63 9.21 -8.12
N ARG A 237 -15.68 9.69 -7.47
CA ARG A 237 -17.03 9.78 -8.01
C ARG A 237 -17.20 11.12 -8.72
N THR A 238 -17.39 11.10 -10.03
CA THR A 238 -17.56 12.33 -10.83
C THR A 238 -18.95 12.95 -10.62
N LEU A 239 -19.14 14.15 -11.16
CA LEU A 239 -20.45 14.84 -11.13
C LEU A 239 -21.53 14.05 -11.89
N GLU A 240 -21.14 13.32 -12.93
CA GLU A 240 -21.98 12.38 -13.71
C GLU A 240 -22.24 11.06 -12.95
N LYS A 241 -21.83 10.97 -11.68
CA LYS A 241 -21.98 9.79 -10.81
C LYS A 241 -21.25 8.54 -11.30
N THR A 242 -20.25 8.67 -12.18
CA THR A 242 -19.39 7.58 -12.61
C THR A 242 -18.13 7.46 -11.73
N PHE A 243 -17.47 6.30 -11.77
CA PHE A 243 -16.21 6.09 -11.06
C PHE A 243 -15.00 6.30 -11.97
N VAL A 244 -14.10 7.18 -11.55
CA VAL A 244 -12.75 7.29 -12.09
C VAL A 244 -11.79 6.62 -11.10
N THR A 245 -11.05 5.63 -11.57
CA THR A 245 -10.03 4.94 -10.77
C THR A 245 -8.66 5.50 -11.12
N VAL A 246 -8.03 6.20 -10.18
CA VAL A 246 -6.73 6.83 -10.38
C VAL A 246 -5.66 6.05 -9.59
N PRO A 247 -4.54 5.65 -10.21
CA PRO A 247 -3.43 5.04 -9.47
C PRO A 247 -2.94 5.97 -8.36
N ASN A 248 -2.63 5.43 -7.17
CA ASN A 248 -2.24 6.24 -6.02
C ASN A 248 -0.92 6.98 -6.25
N LYS A 249 0.02 6.39 -7.02
CA LYS A 249 1.21 7.11 -7.48
C LYS A 249 0.83 8.41 -8.19
N LYS A 250 -0.14 8.33 -9.10
CA LYS A 250 -0.59 9.48 -9.88
C LYS A 250 -1.27 10.54 -9.02
N MET A 251 -2.03 10.14 -8.00
CA MET A 251 -2.65 11.07 -7.04
C MET A 251 -1.61 11.89 -6.25
N VAL A 252 -0.42 11.34 -6.03
CA VAL A 252 0.67 11.99 -5.29
C VAL A 252 1.59 12.78 -6.21
N ASP A 253 1.92 12.24 -7.39
CA ASP A 253 2.88 12.86 -8.32
C ASP A 253 2.28 14.01 -9.14
N SER A 254 0.95 14.07 -9.28
CA SER A 254 0.26 15.10 -10.08
C SER A 254 -0.15 16.32 -9.26
N ILE A 255 -0.47 17.42 -9.95
CA ILE A 255 -1.06 18.60 -9.32
C ILE A 255 -2.49 18.26 -8.89
N LEU A 256 -2.71 18.19 -7.58
CA LEU A 256 -4.00 17.93 -6.97
C LEU A 256 -4.56 19.21 -6.34
N ASP A 257 -5.75 19.61 -6.80
CA ASP A 257 -6.51 20.71 -6.21
C ASP A 257 -7.59 20.13 -5.29
N ASN A 258 -7.43 20.29 -3.97
CA ASN A 258 -8.41 19.87 -2.99
C ASN A 258 -9.46 20.97 -2.80
N LEU A 259 -10.58 20.82 -3.49
CA LEU A 259 -11.67 21.79 -3.50
C LEU A 259 -12.39 21.87 -2.16
N SER A 260 -12.32 20.82 -1.33
CA SER A 260 -12.89 20.81 0.02
C SER A 260 -12.10 21.65 1.02
N LEU A 261 -10.83 21.95 0.75
CA LEU A 261 -9.98 22.78 1.60
C LEU A 261 -9.97 24.27 1.19
N ARG A 262 -10.84 24.68 0.26
CA ARG A 262 -11.02 26.09 -0.10
C ARG A 262 -11.42 26.88 1.14
N THR A 263 -10.96 28.13 1.24
CA THR A 263 -11.40 29.06 2.30
C THR A 263 -12.55 29.95 1.83
N GLN A 264 -12.66 30.17 0.53
CA GLN A 264 -13.62 31.05 -0.12
C GLN A 264 -13.94 30.52 -1.53
N GLN A 265 -15.10 30.87 -2.07
CA GLN A 265 -15.45 30.60 -3.46
C GLN A 265 -15.40 31.91 -4.27
N ARG A 266 -14.59 31.93 -5.33
CA ARG A 266 -14.44 33.12 -6.19
C ARG A 266 -15.39 33.04 -7.38
N VAL A 267 -16.19 34.08 -7.56
CA VAL A 267 -16.99 34.30 -8.76
C VAL A 267 -16.24 35.27 -9.66
N ASN A 268 -16.08 34.91 -10.94
CA ASN A 268 -15.54 35.79 -11.98
C ASN A 268 -16.58 35.89 -13.09
N MET A 269 -17.15 37.08 -13.23
CA MET A 269 -18.17 37.41 -14.21
C MET A 269 -17.61 38.47 -15.17
N LYS A 270 -17.89 38.26 -16.46
CA LYS A 270 -17.60 39.19 -17.53
C LYS A 270 -18.92 39.66 -18.10
N LEU A 271 -19.17 40.96 -18.04
CA LEU A 271 -20.36 41.59 -18.55
C LEU A 271 -19.97 42.41 -19.78
N GLU A 272 -20.60 42.14 -20.91
CA GLU A 272 -20.40 42.87 -22.15
C GLU A 272 -21.56 43.85 -22.33
N LEU A 273 -21.25 45.12 -22.54
CA LEU A 273 -22.19 46.19 -22.85
C LEU A 273 -22.00 46.66 -24.28
N SER A 274 -23.01 47.29 -24.88
CA SER A 274 -22.88 47.91 -26.21
C SER A 274 -21.78 48.98 -26.24
N GLY A 275 -20.99 49.01 -27.32
CA GLY A 275 -19.94 50.00 -27.59
C GLY A 275 -20.45 51.45 -27.59
N ASP A 276 -21.73 51.64 -27.90
CA ASP A 276 -22.39 52.95 -27.91
C ASP A 276 -22.78 53.42 -26.50
N THR A 277 -22.48 52.67 -25.44
CA THR A 277 -22.83 53.02 -24.06
C THR A 277 -21.99 54.22 -23.59
N PRO A 278 -22.61 55.37 -23.24
CA PRO A 278 -21.85 56.54 -22.80
C PRO A 278 -21.05 56.29 -21.51
N PRO A 279 -19.88 56.91 -21.33
CA PRO A 279 -19.06 56.77 -20.12
C PRO A 279 -19.81 57.06 -18.82
N GLU A 280 -20.75 58.00 -18.82
CA GLU A 280 -21.55 58.35 -17.65
C GLU A 280 -22.42 57.19 -17.20
N ARG A 281 -23.02 56.45 -18.15
CA ARG A 281 -23.83 55.25 -17.87
C ARG A 281 -22.95 54.10 -17.40
N ILE A 282 -21.74 53.95 -17.96
CA ILE A 282 -20.76 52.97 -17.50
C ILE A 282 -20.38 53.24 -16.03
N MET A 283 -20.10 54.48 -15.67
CA MET A 283 -19.80 54.84 -14.27
C MET A 283 -21.00 54.59 -13.34
N ALA A 284 -22.22 54.87 -13.80
CA ALA A 284 -23.44 54.61 -13.04
C ALA A 284 -23.66 53.11 -12.78
N ILE A 285 -23.54 52.26 -13.81
CA ILE A 285 -23.71 50.81 -13.64
C ILE A 285 -22.61 50.20 -12.77
N LEU A 286 -21.36 50.65 -12.90
CA LEU A 286 -20.28 50.20 -12.01
C LEU A 286 -20.60 50.52 -10.55
N LYS A 287 -21.21 51.67 -10.26
CA LYS A 287 -21.65 52.05 -8.91
C LYS A 287 -22.81 51.17 -8.44
N ASP A 288 -23.81 50.93 -9.30
CA ASP A 288 -24.98 50.11 -8.97
C ASP A 288 -24.57 48.65 -8.69
N ILE A 289 -23.69 48.06 -9.50
CA ILE A 289 -23.17 46.70 -9.28
C ILE A 289 -22.41 46.62 -7.94
N ARG A 290 -21.58 47.62 -7.61
CA ARG A 290 -20.89 47.66 -6.31
C ARG A 290 -21.88 47.73 -5.14
N ALA A 291 -22.99 48.45 -5.29
CA ALA A 291 -24.04 48.52 -4.27
C ALA A 291 -24.80 47.20 -4.12
N ILE A 292 -25.07 46.50 -5.22
CA ILE A 292 -25.67 45.14 -5.22
C ILE A 292 -24.78 44.18 -4.44
N LEU A 293 -23.47 44.19 -4.71
CA LEU A 293 -22.52 43.31 -4.03
C LEU A 293 -22.34 43.67 -2.55
N SER A 294 -22.30 44.97 -2.19
CA SER A 294 -22.17 45.38 -0.78
C SER A 294 -23.39 45.04 0.07
N ASN A 295 -24.58 45.01 -0.53
CA ASN A 295 -25.83 44.74 0.18
C ASN A 295 -26.12 43.24 0.30
N ASN A 296 -25.33 42.37 -0.32
CA ASN A 296 -25.53 40.92 -0.25
C ASN A 296 -24.68 40.30 0.85
N GLU A 297 -25.34 39.80 1.91
CA GLU A 297 -24.67 39.23 3.09
C GLU A 297 -23.79 38.00 2.78
N LYS A 298 -24.04 37.30 1.66
CA LYS A 298 -23.27 36.11 1.25
C LYS A 298 -21.98 36.49 0.51
N VAL A 299 -21.82 37.75 0.14
CA VAL A 299 -20.64 38.27 -0.56
C VAL A 299 -19.65 38.81 0.46
N LEU A 300 -18.40 38.37 0.36
CA LEU A 300 -17.30 38.85 1.20
C LEU A 300 -16.87 40.26 0.80
N GLN A 301 -16.40 41.03 1.79
CA GLN A 301 -15.77 42.32 1.53
C GLN A 301 -14.51 42.16 0.66
N GLY A 302 -14.26 43.12 -0.24
CA GLY A 302 -13.14 43.08 -1.18
C GLY A 302 -13.51 42.54 -2.58
N TYR A 303 -14.55 43.11 -3.18
CA TYR A 303 -14.94 42.84 -4.58
C TYR A 303 -14.30 43.83 -5.55
N THR A 304 -14.06 43.38 -6.78
CA THR A 304 -13.54 44.20 -7.88
C THR A 304 -14.64 44.34 -8.93
N VAL A 305 -15.03 45.59 -9.18
CA VAL A 305 -15.97 45.94 -10.26
C VAL A 305 -15.38 47.10 -11.03
N ASN A 306 -14.87 46.82 -12.22
CA ASN A 306 -14.18 47.79 -13.06
C ASN A 306 -14.48 47.58 -14.54
N LEU A 307 -14.34 48.66 -15.31
CA LEU A 307 -14.15 48.56 -16.75
C LEU A 307 -12.82 47.83 -16.99
N HIS A 308 -12.89 46.65 -17.62
CA HIS A 308 -11.73 45.80 -17.87
C HIS A 308 -11.10 46.09 -19.22
N ASP A 309 -11.92 46.23 -20.26
CA ASP A 309 -11.47 46.49 -21.63
C ASP A 309 -12.60 47.11 -22.46
N PHE A 310 -12.30 47.64 -23.64
CA PHE A 310 -13.30 48.11 -24.61
C PHE A 310 -12.80 47.91 -26.04
N ASN A 311 -13.72 47.63 -26.95
CA ASN A 311 -13.48 47.57 -28.39
C ASN A 311 -14.54 48.39 -29.13
N LYS A 312 -14.55 48.33 -30.47
CA LYS A 312 -15.44 49.14 -31.31
C LYS A 312 -16.92 48.95 -30.97
N ASP A 313 -17.33 47.72 -30.66
CA ASP A 313 -18.74 47.34 -30.58
C ASP A 313 -19.15 46.93 -29.16
N THR A 314 -18.20 46.74 -28.25
CA THR A 314 -18.44 46.26 -26.89
C THR A 314 -17.55 46.90 -25.83
N VAL A 315 -18.12 47.09 -24.65
CA VAL A 315 -17.44 47.53 -23.44
C VAL A 315 -17.48 46.38 -22.43
N LEU A 316 -16.32 45.92 -21.98
CA LEU A 316 -16.19 44.76 -21.09
C LEU A 316 -16.03 45.22 -19.63
N ILE A 317 -17.02 44.90 -18.80
CA ILE A 317 -16.96 45.07 -17.35
C ILE A 317 -16.57 43.74 -16.70
N GLN A 318 -15.57 43.77 -15.82
CA GLN A 318 -15.22 42.62 -15.00
C GLN A 318 -15.78 42.79 -13.59
N VAL A 319 -16.47 41.75 -13.12
CA VAL A 319 -17.06 41.66 -11.79
C VAL A 319 -16.48 40.43 -11.09
N ILE A 320 -15.69 40.67 -10.05
CA ILE A 320 -15.08 39.62 -9.23
C ILE A 320 -15.49 39.82 -7.79
N PHE A 321 -16.02 38.78 -7.17
CA PHE A 321 -16.28 38.76 -5.74
C PHE A 321 -16.05 37.37 -5.18
N ASN A 322 -15.80 37.29 -3.88
CA ASN A 322 -15.65 36.04 -3.15
C ASN A 322 -16.88 35.83 -2.25
N THR A 323 -17.19 34.58 -1.96
CA THR A 323 -18.24 34.18 -1.03
C THR A 323 -17.66 33.23 0.01
N TYR A 324 -18.35 33.07 1.14
CA TYR A 324 -18.13 31.91 2.00
C TYR A 324 -18.40 30.62 1.21
N ILE A 325 -17.90 29.48 1.69
CA ILE A 325 -18.20 28.19 1.09
C ILE A 325 -19.68 27.90 1.32
N ILE A 326 -20.46 27.98 0.25
CA ILE A 326 -21.88 27.65 0.23
C ILE A 326 -22.12 26.42 -0.62
N ASP A 327 -23.17 25.68 -0.27
CA ASP A 327 -23.58 24.48 -1.01
C ASP A 327 -23.89 24.80 -2.48
N GLY A 328 -23.69 23.83 -3.38
CA GLY A 328 -23.83 24.04 -4.83
C GLY A 328 -25.17 24.65 -5.26
N GLN A 329 -26.29 24.28 -4.62
CA GLN A 329 -27.59 24.89 -4.93
C GLN A 329 -27.68 26.34 -4.46
N GLN A 330 -27.17 26.63 -3.25
CA GLN A 330 -27.14 27.99 -2.71
C GLN A 330 -26.18 28.89 -3.50
N TYR A 331 -25.07 28.32 -3.97
CA TYR A 331 -24.13 28.99 -4.85
C TYR A 331 -24.77 29.38 -6.18
N ALA A 332 -25.51 28.45 -6.80
CA ALA A 332 -26.26 28.74 -8.02
C ALA A 332 -27.34 29.81 -7.80
N ALA A 333 -28.10 29.72 -6.70
CA ALA A 333 -29.12 30.71 -6.34
C ALA A 333 -28.52 32.10 -6.10
N LEU A 334 -27.37 32.22 -5.43
CA LEU A 334 -26.67 33.49 -5.25
C LEU A 334 -26.22 34.07 -6.60
N ARG A 335 -25.71 33.24 -7.51
CA ARG A 335 -25.34 33.70 -8.85
C ARG A 335 -26.56 34.19 -9.62
N GLU A 336 -27.67 33.48 -9.53
CA GLU A 336 -28.94 33.88 -10.15
C GLU A 336 -29.42 35.23 -9.59
N GLU A 337 -29.47 35.37 -8.26
CA GLU A 337 -29.85 36.60 -7.57
C GLU A 337 -29.01 37.81 -8.01
N VAL A 338 -27.68 37.66 -7.98
CA VAL A 338 -26.75 38.73 -8.40
C VAL A 338 -26.92 39.04 -9.88
N ASN A 339 -27.03 38.03 -10.75
CA ASN A 339 -27.24 38.23 -12.19
C ASN A 339 -28.54 39.00 -12.47
N LEU A 340 -29.65 38.61 -11.85
CA LEU A 340 -30.95 39.27 -12.04
C LEU A 340 -30.93 40.72 -11.53
N ALA A 341 -30.29 40.98 -10.38
CA ALA A 341 -30.12 42.33 -9.87
C ALA A 341 -29.29 43.21 -10.81
N ILE A 342 -28.24 42.66 -11.42
CA ILE A 342 -27.43 43.37 -12.42
C ILE A 342 -28.25 43.65 -13.68
N MET A 343 -29.04 42.69 -14.17
CA MET A 343 -29.94 42.90 -15.32
C MET A 343 -30.94 44.02 -15.07
N GLN A 344 -31.57 44.05 -13.89
CA GLN A 344 -32.48 45.12 -13.50
C GLN A 344 -31.79 46.49 -13.42
N ALA A 345 -30.54 46.53 -12.93
CA ALA A 345 -29.75 47.75 -12.90
C ALA A 345 -29.40 48.25 -14.31
N LEU A 346 -29.10 47.35 -15.25
CA LEU A 346 -28.88 47.70 -16.65
C LEU A 346 -30.12 48.32 -17.29
N ASP A 347 -31.29 47.69 -17.09
CA ASP A 347 -32.57 48.17 -17.63
C ASP A 347 -32.92 49.56 -17.09
N LYS A 348 -32.72 49.79 -15.78
CA LYS A 348 -32.95 51.09 -15.13
C LYS A 348 -32.08 52.21 -15.71
N GLN A 349 -30.85 51.89 -16.11
CA GLN A 349 -29.92 52.83 -16.75
C GLN A 349 -30.12 52.92 -18.28
N GLY A 350 -31.06 52.15 -18.84
CA GLY A 350 -31.30 52.06 -20.28
C GLY A 350 -30.08 51.54 -21.05
N ILE A 351 -29.26 50.70 -20.43
CA ILE A 351 -28.06 50.11 -21.03
C ILE A 351 -28.48 48.81 -21.71
N LYS A 352 -28.16 48.68 -22.99
CA LYS A 352 -28.45 47.47 -23.76
C LYS A 352 -27.24 46.55 -23.76
N LEU A 353 -27.50 45.25 -23.67
CA LEU A 353 -26.51 44.24 -24.02
C LEU A 353 -26.18 44.33 -25.52
N PRO A 354 -24.96 43.94 -25.94
CA PRO A 354 -24.59 43.90 -27.35
C PRO A 354 -25.61 43.07 -28.14
N GLY A 355 -26.29 43.71 -29.09
CA GLY A 355 -27.16 43.04 -30.05
C GLY A 355 -26.40 42.72 -31.33
N SER A 356 -26.81 41.68 -32.05
CA SER A 356 -26.26 41.31 -33.37
C SER A 356 -26.74 42.23 -34.51
N SER A 357 -26.93 43.53 -34.26
CA SER A 357 -27.44 44.47 -35.26
C SER A 357 -26.29 45.25 -35.91
N THR A 358 -25.99 44.91 -37.17
CA THR A 358 -25.03 45.66 -37.99
C THR A 358 -25.74 46.81 -38.67
N ASN A 359 -25.36 48.05 -38.35
CA ASN A 359 -25.80 49.23 -39.11
C ASN A 359 -24.98 49.34 -40.41
N VAL A 360 -25.63 49.13 -41.56
CA VAL A 360 -25.03 49.35 -42.88
C VAL A 360 -25.45 50.72 -43.38
N VAL A 361 -24.49 51.64 -43.53
CA VAL A 361 -24.71 52.95 -44.16
C VAL A 361 -24.42 52.81 -45.65
N LEU A 362 -25.47 52.88 -46.48
CA LEU A 362 -25.33 52.92 -47.94
C LEU A 362 -25.09 54.36 -48.37
N HIS A 363 -23.90 54.64 -48.89
CA HIS A 363 -23.63 55.90 -49.59
C HIS A 363 -23.99 55.72 -51.06
N ASN A 364 -25.03 56.42 -51.54
CA ASN A 364 -25.28 56.51 -52.97
C ASN A 364 -24.15 57.33 -53.61
N ALA A 365 -23.43 56.73 -54.56
CA ALA A 365 -22.46 57.44 -55.36
C ALA A 365 -23.21 58.44 -56.25
N SER A 366 -22.96 59.73 -56.03
CA SER A 366 -23.46 60.85 -56.83
C SER A 366 -22.69 61.05 -58.12
#